data_AF-Q5YP29-F1
#
_entry.id   AF-Q5YP29-F1
#
_cell.length_a   1.000
_cell.length_b   1.000
_cell.length_c   1.000
_cell.angle_alpha   90.00
_cell.angle_beta   90.00
_cell.angle_gamma   90.00
#
_symmetry.space_group_name_H-M   'P 1'
#
loop_
_entity.id
_entity.type
_entity.pdbx_description
1 polymer ?
#
loop_
_entity_poly.entity_id
_entity_poly.type
_entity_poly.pdbx_seq_one_letter_code
_entity_poly.pdbx_strand_id
1 'polypeptide(L)'
;MEKAPGNLTAPEIAAPPAPAVTPAAPTGFFVDETAKRRDLRKMKTLATGLLAAATAIYLLCRWLESRGGGGEWVGYVRAAAEAGMVGALADWFAVTALFRHPLGLPIPHTAIIRKKKDQLGASLGSFVGTNFLAPEVVSAKVNSAEVSLRVGRWMADPGHAARVAQESSTILRAVVGVLRDEDVEQIIDNTIVKRIAEPLWGPPIGRVLAELIADNRQLALLDLLAERAHQWALGSQEIVDKVVMEQAPQWAPKFVNILLSEKIYRELVEFTWKVRSDPEHEVRLAANRFLEEFARDLQFDDAMIKKAERVKAQVMGREEITGLAEATWRAAKRLILESADDPNSTLRRKVGENVQQLGERLRDDAEMRAKVDGWIDRGVRYLVANYAGEITTLVTDTVAKWDAEEASKKIELQVGRDLQFIRINGTVVGALAGLVIYTVSHLLFPG
;
A
#
# COMPACT_ATOMS: atom_id res chain seq x y z
N MET A 1 25.29 70.28 1.74
CA MET A 1 23.99 69.65 2.04
C MET A 1 24.16 68.16 1.77
N GLU A 2 23.66 67.20 2.52
CA GLU A 2 23.10 67.09 3.87
C GLU A 2 22.85 65.57 4.03
N LYS A 3 23.13 65.03 5.22
CA LYS A 3 22.81 63.70 5.76
C LYS A 3 21.92 62.74 4.94
N ALA A 4 22.32 61.47 4.87
CA ALA A 4 21.50 60.36 5.39
C ALA A 4 22.37 59.10 5.71
N PRO A 5 22.17 58.44 6.86
CA PRO A 5 23.03 57.37 7.36
C PRO A 5 22.55 55.95 7.00
N GLY A 6 23.45 54.99 7.22
CA GLY A 6 23.32 53.57 6.91
C GLY A 6 22.08 52.88 7.48
N ASN A 7 21.58 51.95 6.68
CA ASN A 7 20.49 51.05 7.03
C ASN A 7 21.04 49.98 7.99
N LEU A 8 20.49 49.96 9.20
CA LEU A 8 20.77 48.97 10.25
C LEU A 8 20.29 47.59 9.78
N THR A 9 21.21 46.64 9.66
CA THR A 9 20.90 45.21 9.53
C THR A 9 20.21 44.74 10.81
N ALA A 10 18.94 44.36 10.69
CA ALA A 10 18.21 43.68 11.76
C ALA A 10 18.91 42.35 12.12
N PRO A 11 18.97 41.96 13.40
CA PRO A 11 19.54 40.67 13.79
C PRO A 11 18.62 39.55 13.32
N GLU A 12 19.20 38.61 12.57
CA GLU A 12 18.57 37.36 12.16
C GLU A 12 18.23 36.54 13.41
N ILE A 13 16.94 36.47 13.74
CA ILE A 13 16.44 35.62 14.83
C ILE A 13 16.51 34.19 14.32
N ALA A 14 17.58 33.49 14.65
CA ALA A 14 17.72 32.06 14.40
C ALA A 14 16.57 31.31 15.07
N ALA A 15 15.74 30.65 14.26
CA ALA A 15 14.71 29.74 14.75
C ALA A 15 15.36 28.62 15.57
N PRO A 16 14.78 28.21 16.72
CA PRO A 16 15.34 27.10 17.49
C PRO A 16 15.34 25.83 16.64
N PRO A 17 16.36 24.96 16.75
CA PRO A 17 16.39 23.71 16.01
C PRO A 17 15.17 22.87 16.40
N ALA A 18 14.46 22.36 15.39
CA ALA A 18 13.35 21.43 15.59
C ALA A 18 13.83 20.26 16.46
N PRO A 19 13.03 19.80 17.45
CA PRO A 19 13.43 18.69 18.29
C PRO A 19 13.66 17.47 17.39
N ALA A 20 14.86 16.91 17.46
CA ALA A 20 15.19 15.65 16.79
C ALA A 20 14.16 14.61 17.25
N VAL A 21 13.36 14.12 16.30
CA VAL A 21 12.43 13.02 16.54
C VAL A 21 13.29 11.78 16.72
N THR A 22 13.62 11.47 17.97
CA THR A 22 14.17 10.17 18.34
C THR A 22 13.18 9.10 17.88
N PRO A 23 13.59 8.07 17.12
CA PRO A 23 12.68 7.01 16.75
C PRO A 23 12.18 6.37 18.04
N ALA A 24 10.88 6.50 18.29
CA ALA A 24 10.22 5.89 19.43
C ALA A 24 10.47 4.38 19.36
N ALA A 25 11.15 3.84 20.36
CA ALA A 25 11.32 2.41 20.54
C ALA A 25 9.93 1.73 20.57
N PRO A 26 9.78 0.52 19.99
CA PRO A 26 8.48 -0.11 19.83
C PRO A 26 7.85 -0.39 21.21
N THR A 27 6.71 0.23 21.46
CA THR A 27 5.99 0.32 22.74
C THR A 27 5.20 -0.93 23.14
N GLY A 28 5.44 -2.08 22.50
CA GLY A 28 4.59 -3.27 22.63
C GLY A 28 4.86 -4.22 23.80
N PHE A 29 6.01 -4.14 24.49
CA PHE A 29 6.41 -5.15 25.51
C PHE A 29 6.79 -4.58 26.90
N PHE A 30 6.78 -3.25 27.09
CA PHE A 30 7.52 -2.60 28.18
C PHE A 30 6.72 -2.05 29.37
N VAL A 31 5.40 -2.26 29.42
CA VAL A 31 4.55 -1.51 30.38
C VAL A 31 4.71 -1.95 31.85
N ASP A 32 5.53 -2.97 32.18
CA ASP A 32 5.70 -3.33 33.60
C ASP A 32 7.04 -3.97 34.00
N GLU A 33 8.14 -3.62 33.31
CA GLU A 33 9.45 -4.16 33.71
C GLU A 33 9.87 -3.74 35.13
N THR A 34 9.45 -2.55 35.58
CA THR A 34 9.82 -2.02 36.89
C THR A 34 9.09 -2.75 38.04
N ALA A 35 7.80 -3.05 37.92
CA ALA A 35 7.12 -3.85 38.93
C ALA A 35 7.61 -5.30 38.90
N LYS A 36 7.80 -5.91 37.73
CA LYS A 36 8.37 -7.27 37.61
C LYS A 36 9.75 -7.38 38.25
N ARG A 37 10.62 -6.37 38.07
CA ARG A 37 11.92 -6.29 38.77
C ARG A 37 11.76 -6.23 40.28
N ARG A 38 10.80 -5.44 40.77
CA ARG A 38 10.54 -5.30 42.21
C ARG A 38 10.04 -6.61 42.81
N ASP A 39 9.11 -7.28 42.14
CA ASP A 39 8.54 -8.55 42.60
C ASP A 39 9.58 -9.68 42.58
N LEU A 40 10.40 -9.75 41.53
CA LEU A 40 11.51 -10.68 41.47
C LEU A 40 12.50 -10.46 42.62
N ARG A 41 12.82 -9.19 42.95
CA ARG A 41 13.70 -8.87 44.09
C ARG A 41 13.09 -9.33 45.40
N LYS A 42 11.82 -9.03 45.67
CA LYS A 42 11.10 -9.45 46.89
C LYS A 42 11.13 -10.98 47.05
N MET A 43 10.81 -11.71 45.98
CA MET A 43 10.81 -13.17 46.03
C MET A 43 12.22 -13.75 46.20
N LYS A 44 13.23 -13.18 45.54
CA LYS A 44 14.63 -13.56 45.78
C LYS A 44 15.02 -13.33 47.24
N THR A 45 14.70 -12.18 47.82
CA THR A 45 15.01 -11.89 49.22
C THR A 45 14.30 -12.84 50.18
N LEU A 46 13.05 -13.20 49.89
CA LEU A 46 12.29 -14.14 50.71
C LEU A 46 12.86 -15.55 50.63
N ALA A 47 13.16 -16.04 49.43
CA ALA A 47 13.77 -17.36 49.24
C ALA A 47 15.18 -17.45 49.83
N THR A 48 16.01 -16.41 49.72
CA THR A 48 17.31 -16.37 50.41
C THR A 48 17.16 -16.24 51.92
N GLY A 49 16.14 -15.51 52.39
CA GLY A 49 15.83 -15.37 53.81
C GLY A 49 15.44 -16.70 54.46
N LEU A 50 14.61 -17.50 53.78
CA LEU A 50 14.25 -18.86 54.22
C LEU A 50 15.47 -19.79 54.29
N LEU A 51 16.35 -19.75 53.30
CA LEU A 51 17.61 -20.51 53.33
C LEU A 51 18.47 -20.08 54.53
N ALA A 52 18.67 -18.78 54.73
CA ALA A 52 19.44 -18.26 55.86
C ALA A 52 18.83 -18.64 57.22
N ALA A 53 17.50 -18.59 57.34
CA ALA A 53 16.78 -19.02 58.53
C ALA A 53 16.96 -20.52 58.79
N ALA A 54 16.82 -21.38 57.77
CA ALA A 54 17.05 -22.82 57.90
C ALA A 54 18.49 -23.13 58.33
N THR A 55 19.48 -22.45 57.74
CA THR A 55 20.89 -22.57 58.15
C THR A 55 21.12 -22.10 59.58
N ALA A 56 20.52 -20.99 60.00
CA ALA A 56 20.65 -20.47 61.36
C ALA A 56 20.03 -21.43 62.39
N ILE A 57 18.84 -21.98 62.09
CA ILE A 57 18.17 -22.99 62.93
C ILE A 57 19.06 -24.23 63.04
N TYR A 58 19.58 -24.73 61.92
CA TYR A 58 20.50 -25.87 61.92
C TYR A 58 21.75 -25.63 62.79
N LEU A 59 22.42 -24.49 62.63
CA LEU A 59 23.61 -24.14 63.40
C LEU A 59 23.30 -23.96 64.89
N LEU A 60 22.16 -23.35 65.23
CA LEU A 60 21.73 -23.19 66.63
C LEU A 60 21.42 -24.53 67.29
N CYS A 61 20.68 -25.41 66.61
CA CYS A 61 20.43 -26.77 67.09
C CYS A 61 21.74 -27.53 67.29
N ARG A 62 22.69 -27.39 66.35
CA ARG A 62 23.98 -28.07 66.46
C ARG A 62 24.87 -27.51 67.56
N TRP A 63 24.78 -26.22 67.85
CA TRP A 63 25.47 -25.57 68.96
C TRP A 63 24.88 -25.91 70.33
N LEU A 64 23.55 -26.06 70.41
CA LEU A 64 22.88 -26.52 71.62
C LEU A 64 23.30 -27.96 71.95
N GLU A 65 23.24 -28.87 70.96
CA GLU A 65 23.70 -30.25 71.10
C GLU A 65 25.16 -30.32 71.58
N SER A 66 26.06 -29.46 71.06
CA SER A 66 27.48 -29.48 71.45
C SER A 66 27.76 -28.99 72.87
N ARG A 67 26.84 -28.23 73.48
CA ARG A 67 26.91 -27.81 74.89
C ARG A 67 26.19 -28.76 75.85
N GLY A 68 25.70 -29.91 75.35
CA GLY A 68 24.92 -30.86 76.14
C GLY A 68 23.53 -30.35 76.53
N GLY A 69 23.03 -29.31 75.86
CA GLY A 69 21.72 -28.73 76.09
C GLY A 69 20.78 -29.00 74.92
N GLY A 70 19.56 -29.43 75.22
CA GLY A 70 18.54 -29.71 74.21
C GLY A 70 17.86 -31.05 74.44
N GLY A 71 16.53 -31.04 74.56
CA GLY A 71 15.76 -32.28 74.64
C GLY A 71 15.69 -32.99 73.29
N GLU A 72 15.06 -34.16 73.25
CA GLU A 72 14.91 -35.00 72.05
C GLU A 72 14.31 -34.25 70.84
N TRP A 73 13.49 -33.22 71.09
CA TRP A 73 12.89 -32.36 70.06
C TRP A 73 13.91 -31.61 69.20
N VAL A 74 15.14 -31.36 69.71
CA VAL A 74 16.19 -30.64 68.98
C VAL A 74 16.66 -31.43 67.75
N GLY A 75 16.69 -32.77 67.84
CA GLY A 75 17.07 -33.64 66.73
C GLY A 75 16.08 -33.58 65.55
N TYR A 76 14.78 -33.51 65.86
CA TYR A 76 13.71 -33.37 64.85
C TYR A 76 13.80 -32.04 64.11
N VAL A 77 14.02 -30.94 64.84
CA VAL A 77 14.18 -29.60 64.26
C VAL A 77 15.48 -29.51 63.46
N ARG A 78 16.57 -30.11 63.95
CA ARG A 78 17.85 -30.17 63.23
C ARG A 78 17.70 -30.89 61.89
N ALA A 79 17.10 -32.08 61.88
CA ALA A 79 16.95 -32.86 60.65
C ALA A 79 16.01 -32.17 59.64
N ALA A 80 14.94 -31.53 60.11
CA ALA A 80 14.09 -30.69 59.28
C ALA A 80 14.86 -29.48 58.71
N ALA A 81 15.62 -28.77 59.53
CA ALA A 81 16.40 -27.61 59.09
C ALA A 81 17.53 -28.00 58.12
N GLU A 82 18.20 -29.14 58.35
CA GLU A 82 19.26 -29.69 57.50
C GLU A 82 18.71 -30.07 56.12
N ALA A 83 17.64 -30.86 56.08
CA ALA A 83 17.03 -31.29 54.82
C ALA A 83 16.38 -30.12 54.07
N GLY A 84 15.75 -29.17 54.78
CA GLY A 84 15.21 -27.94 54.20
C GLY A 84 16.31 -27.05 53.61
N MET A 85 17.44 -26.91 54.30
CA MET A 85 18.62 -26.20 53.79
C MET A 85 19.19 -26.86 52.54
N VAL A 86 19.33 -28.19 52.54
CA VAL A 86 19.82 -28.96 51.37
C VAL A 86 18.87 -28.83 50.18
N GLY A 87 17.56 -28.95 50.38
CA GLY A 87 16.56 -28.74 49.32
C GLY A 87 16.61 -27.33 48.74
N ALA A 88 16.69 -26.31 49.59
CA ALA A 88 16.82 -24.92 49.19
C ALA A 88 18.13 -24.62 48.42
N LEU A 89 19.23 -25.31 48.75
CA LEU A 89 20.52 -25.21 48.05
C LEU A 89 20.48 -25.92 46.68
N ALA A 90 19.85 -27.08 46.60
CA ALA A 90 19.70 -27.83 45.34
C ALA A 90 18.88 -27.03 44.31
N ASP A 91 17.75 -26.48 44.72
CA ASP A 91 16.92 -25.64 43.85
C ASP A 91 17.59 -24.32 43.51
N TRP A 92 18.35 -23.73 44.45
CA TRP A 92 19.17 -22.57 44.14
C TRP A 92 20.19 -22.86 43.04
N PHE A 93 20.86 -24.02 43.12
CA PHE A 93 21.82 -24.45 42.11
C PHE A 93 21.14 -24.64 40.75
N ALA A 94 20.00 -25.36 40.71
CA ALA A 94 19.26 -25.63 39.47
C ALA A 94 18.76 -24.33 38.79
N VAL A 95 18.11 -23.44 39.54
CA VAL A 95 17.61 -22.17 39.01
C VAL A 95 18.76 -21.27 38.57
N THR A 96 19.85 -21.20 39.35
CA THR A 96 21.02 -20.41 38.98
C THR A 96 21.68 -20.97 37.73
N ALA A 97 21.86 -22.29 37.64
CA ALA A 97 22.42 -22.99 36.48
C ALA A 97 21.59 -22.83 35.20
N LEU A 98 20.30 -22.53 35.30
CA LEU A 98 19.47 -22.26 34.13
C LEU A 98 19.86 -20.93 33.44
N PHE A 99 20.18 -19.90 34.23
CA PHE A 99 20.45 -18.54 33.72
C PHE A 99 21.93 -18.15 33.72
N ARG A 100 22.72 -18.61 34.70
CA ARG A 100 24.08 -18.15 34.97
C ARG A 100 24.98 -19.30 35.45
N HIS A 101 26.26 -18.99 35.61
CA HIS A 101 27.21 -19.88 36.26
C HIS A 101 27.08 -19.75 37.80
N PRO A 102 26.78 -20.84 38.53
CA PRO A 102 26.72 -20.80 39.99
C PRO A 102 28.10 -20.45 40.56
N LEU A 103 28.14 -19.53 41.53
CA LEU A 103 29.39 -18.97 42.10
C LEU A 103 30.38 -18.36 41.08
N GLY A 104 29.94 -18.11 39.84
CA GLY A 104 30.82 -17.65 38.75
C GLY A 104 31.74 -18.72 38.16
N LEU A 105 31.61 -19.98 38.59
CA LEU A 105 32.45 -21.09 38.12
C LEU A 105 31.88 -21.70 36.83
N PRO A 106 32.68 -21.90 35.77
CA PRO A 106 32.22 -22.44 34.49
C PRO A 106 32.00 -23.96 34.58
N ILE A 107 30.96 -24.37 35.30
CA ILE A 107 30.59 -25.78 35.43
C ILE A 107 29.93 -26.24 34.10
N PRO A 108 30.26 -27.43 33.58
CA PRO A 108 29.58 -27.99 32.40
C PRO A 108 28.06 -28.06 32.61
N HIS A 109 27.28 -27.89 31.54
CA HIS A 109 25.80 -27.90 31.56
C HIS A 109 25.12 -26.80 32.42
N THR A 110 25.82 -25.72 32.77
CA THR A 110 25.22 -24.51 33.39
C THR A 110 25.11 -23.35 32.38
N ALA A 111 24.36 -22.31 32.76
CA ALA A 111 23.91 -21.20 31.91
C ALA A 111 23.17 -21.65 30.64
N ILE A 112 22.23 -22.60 30.77
CA ILE A 112 21.56 -23.27 29.64
C ILE A 112 20.87 -22.26 28.71
N ILE A 113 20.12 -21.30 29.25
CA ILE A 113 19.40 -20.29 28.45
C ILE A 113 20.39 -19.39 27.71
N ARG A 114 21.49 -18.99 28.37
CA ARG A 114 22.56 -18.20 27.74
C ARG A 114 23.17 -18.95 26.55
N LYS A 115 23.46 -20.25 26.70
CA LYS A 115 24.08 -21.09 25.67
C LYS A 115 23.15 -21.46 24.53
N LYS A 116 21.85 -21.66 24.80
CA LYS A 116 20.84 -22.08 23.82
C LYS A 116 19.99 -20.92 23.28
N LYS A 117 20.42 -19.66 23.44
CA LYS A 117 19.63 -18.48 23.07
C LYS A 117 19.17 -18.53 21.60
N ASP A 118 20.06 -18.91 20.69
CA ASP A 118 19.78 -18.89 19.25
C ASP A 118 18.84 -20.03 18.86
N GLN A 119 19.00 -21.20 19.48
CA GLN A 119 18.06 -22.32 19.31
C GLN A 119 16.65 -21.97 19.82
N LEU A 120 16.55 -21.27 20.95
CA LEU A 120 15.29 -20.78 21.48
C LEU A 120 14.67 -19.72 20.55
N GLY A 121 15.48 -18.82 19.99
CA GLY A 121 15.07 -17.84 19.00
C GLY A 121 14.50 -18.47 17.73
N ALA A 122 15.21 -19.45 17.16
CA ALA A 122 14.74 -20.19 15.99
C ALA A 122 13.44 -20.97 16.25
N SER A 123 13.34 -21.61 17.44
CA SER A 123 12.12 -22.32 17.84
C SER A 123 10.94 -21.37 18.03
N LEU A 124 11.18 -20.18 18.59
CA LEU A 124 10.16 -19.15 18.74
C LEU A 124 9.72 -18.58 17.37
N GLY A 125 10.66 -18.34 16.46
CA GLY A 125 10.37 -17.91 15.10
C GLY A 125 9.50 -18.92 14.35
N SER A 126 9.87 -20.20 14.39
CA SER A 126 9.08 -21.30 13.81
C SER A 126 7.70 -21.40 14.45
N PHE A 127 7.60 -21.31 15.78
CA PHE A 127 6.34 -21.34 16.49
C PHE A 127 5.40 -20.19 16.07
N VAL A 128 5.92 -18.97 15.95
CA VAL A 128 5.17 -17.80 15.47
C VAL A 128 4.70 -18.01 14.03
N GLY A 129 5.59 -18.50 13.16
CA GLY A 129 5.26 -18.80 11.76
C GLY A 129 4.11 -19.79 11.63
N THR A 130 4.22 -20.94 12.29
CA THR A 130 3.26 -22.03 12.14
C THR A 130 1.93 -21.74 12.84
N ASN A 131 1.93 -21.07 14.01
CA ASN A 131 0.71 -20.93 14.82
C ASN A 131 0.02 -19.58 14.64
N PHE A 132 0.75 -18.51 14.35
CA PHE A 132 0.18 -17.16 14.26
C PHE A 132 0.16 -16.61 12.83
N LEU A 133 1.10 -17.04 11.98
CA LEU A 133 1.17 -16.65 10.57
C LEU A 133 0.70 -17.77 9.63
N ALA A 134 -0.18 -18.66 10.12
CA ALA A 134 -0.88 -19.58 9.24
C ALA A 134 -1.92 -18.79 8.41
N PRO A 135 -2.01 -19.00 7.07
CA PRO A 135 -2.97 -18.28 6.22
C PRO A 135 -4.40 -18.33 6.78
N GLU A 136 -4.78 -19.46 7.38
CA GLU A 136 -6.13 -19.72 7.88
C GLU A 136 -6.44 -18.90 9.13
N VAL A 137 -5.45 -18.78 10.02
CA VAL A 137 -5.56 -18.01 11.26
C VAL A 137 -5.63 -16.51 10.94
N VAL A 138 -4.77 -16.04 10.04
CA VAL A 138 -4.73 -14.62 9.65
C VAL A 138 -5.99 -14.25 8.86
N SER A 139 -6.40 -15.09 7.90
CA SER A 139 -7.65 -14.94 7.14
C SER A 139 -8.87 -14.83 8.06
N ALA A 140 -9.04 -15.79 8.98
CA ALA A 140 -10.15 -15.77 9.93
C ALA A 140 -10.14 -14.50 10.79
N LYS A 141 -8.95 -14.05 11.22
CA LYS A 141 -8.82 -12.83 12.01
C LYS A 141 -9.18 -11.58 11.21
N VAL A 142 -8.73 -11.47 9.96
CA VAL A 142 -9.06 -10.35 9.07
C VAL A 142 -10.56 -10.30 8.78
N ASN A 143 -11.17 -11.44 8.50
CA ASN A 143 -12.62 -11.53 8.28
C ASN A 143 -13.41 -11.12 9.54
N SER A 144 -12.98 -11.55 10.73
CA SER A 144 -13.62 -11.14 11.99
C SER A 144 -13.47 -9.65 12.33
N ALA A 145 -12.48 -8.97 11.73
CA ALA A 145 -12.25 -7.55 11.96
C ALA A 145 -13.18 -6.66 11.13
N GLU A 146 -13.94 -7.22 10.18
CA GLU A 146 -14.84 -6.48 9.28
C GLU A 146 -14.15 -5.27 8.63
N VAL A 147 -12.94 -5.47 8.12
CA VAL A 147 -12.07 -4.39 7.61
C VAL A 147 -12.78 -3.56 6.55
N SER A 148 -13.46 -4.20 5.61
CA SER A 148 -14.22 -3.51 4.55
C SER A 148 -15.32 -2.61 5.09
N LEU A 149 -16.04 -3.03 6.14
CA LEU A 149 -17.08 -2.22 6.79
C LEU A 149 -16.48 -1.02 7.52
N ARG A 150 -15.37 -1.22 8.24
CA ARG A 150 -14.68 -0.12 8.96
C ARG A 150 -14.14 0.92 7.98
N VAL A 151 -13.48 0.46 6.92
CA VAL A 151 -12.97 1.34 5.85
C VAL A 151 -14.12 2.04 5.14
N GLY A 152 -15.22 1.33 4.83
CA GLY A 152 -16.41 1.92 4.24
C GLY A 152 -17.03 3.03 5.11
N ARG A 153 -17.22 2.77 6.41
CA ARG A 153 -17.72 3.77 7.37
C ARG A 153 -16.80 4.98 7.49
N TRP A 154 -15.49 4.74 7.48
CA TRP A 154 -14.50 5.81 7.52
C TRP A 154 -14.53 6.66 6.25
N MET A 155 -14.58 6.04 5.07
CA MET A 155 -14.65 6.74 3.77
C MET A 155 -15.98 7.47 3.56
N ALA A 156 -17.09 6.99 4.14
CA ALA A 156 -18.41 7.60 4.03
C ALA A 156 -18.52 8.95 4.77
N ASP A 157 -17.59 9.27 5.67
CA ASP A 157 -17.54 10.57 6.34
C ASP A 157 -16.89 11.62 5.40
N PRO A 158 -17.59 12.74 5.10
CA PRO A 158 -17.06 13.80 4.25
C PRO A 158 -15.69 14.33 4.66
N GLY A 159 -15.40 14.41 5.97
CA GLY A 159 -14.11 14.90 6.47
C GLY A 159 -12.95 13.95 6.15
N HIS A 160 -13.20 12.64 6.22
CA HIS A 160 -12.22 11.61 5.90
C HIS A 160 -12.06 11.44 4.39
N ALA A 161 -13.15 11.51 3.61
CA ALA A 161 -13.09 11.49 2.15
C ALA A 161 -12.28 12.67 1.58
N ALA A 162 -12.44 13.86 2.14
CA ALA A 162 -11.62 15.03 1.79
C ALA A 162 -10.13 14.80 2.12
N ARG A 163 -9.83 14.15 3.25
CA ARG A 163 -8.47 13.79 3.62
C ARG A 163 -7.86 12.77 2.65
N VAL A 164 -8.61 11.76 2.21
CA VAL A 164 -8.15 10.82 1.17
C VAL A 164 -7.84 11.55 -0.12
N ALA A 165 -8.69 12.50 -0.54
CA ALA A 165 -8.43 13.30 -1.73
C ALA A 165 -7.14 14.14 -1.60
N GLN A 166 -6.88 14.69 -0.42
CA GLN A 166 -5.64 15.41 -0.12
C GLN A 166 -4.41 14.49 -0.18
N GLU A 167 -4.43 13.35 0.52
CA GLU A 167 -3.27 12.43 0.51
C GLU A 167 -3.04 11.83 -0.89
N SER A 168 -4.11 11.53 -1.61
CA SER A 168 -4.05 11.01 -2.98
C SER A 168 -3.38 12.00 -3.93
N SER A 169 -3.58 13.31 -3.72
CA SER A 169 -2.92 14.34 -4.54
C SER A 169 -1.41 14.42 -4.28
N THR A 170 -0.96 14.20 -3.05
CA THR A 170 0.47 14.12 -2.70
C THR A 170 1.12 12.92 -3.38
N ILE A 171 0.45 11.76 -3.34
CA ILE A 171 0.92 10.54 -4.03
C ILE A 171 0.93 10.76 -5.54
N LEU A 172 -0.14 11.32 -6.11
CA LEU A 172 -0.24 11.60 -7.53
C LEU A 172 0.88 12.54 -7.99
N ARG A 173 1.19 13.58 -7.21
CA ARG A 173 2.31 14.49 -7.47
C ARG A 173 3.66 13.77 -7.42
N ALA A 174 3.86 12.89 -6.43
CA ALA A 174 5.10 12.10 -6.35
C ALA A 174 5.25 11.16 -7.55
N VAL A 175 4.18 10.46 -7.94
CA VAL A 175 4.19 9.55 -9.10
C VAL A 175 4.43 10.33 -10.41
N VAL A 176 3.63 11.36 -10.66
CA VAL A 176 3.73 12.17 -11.89
C VAL A 176 5.05 12.95 -11.95
N GLY A 177 5.59 13.36 -10.80
CA GLY A 177 6.89 14.02 -10.72
C GLY A 177 8.08 13.08 -10.98
N VAL A 178 7.96 11.80 -10.63
CA VAL A 178 9.00 10.79 -10.90
C VAL A 178 8.97 10.32 -12.36
N LEU A 179 7.81 10.38 -13.03
CA LEU A 179 7.69 10.08 -14.45
C LEU A 179 8.43 11.14 -15.29
N ARG A 180 9.57 10.74 -15.85
CA ARG A 180 10.32 11.55 -16.82
C ARG A 180 9.54 11.62 -18.11
N ASP A 181 9.58 12.77 -18.76
CA ASP A 181 8.83 12.96 -20.01
C ASP A 181 9.38 12.03 -21.10
N GLU A 182 10.70 11.88 -21.17
CA GLU A 182 11.37 10.97 -22.12
C GLU A 182 10.90 9.51 -22.03
N ASP A 183 10.69 8.98 -20.81
CA ASP A 183 10.27 7.60 -20.60
C ASP A 183 8.83 7.37 -21.09
N VAL A 184 7.97 8.36 -20.89
CA VAL A 184 6.57 8.30 -21.30
C VAL A 184 6.44 8.49 -22.81
N GLU A 185 7.24 9.38 -23.41
CA GLU A 185 7.33 9.56 -24.86
C GLU A 185 7.70 8.22 -25.54
N GLN A 186 8.71 7.52 -25.01
CA GLN A 186 9.10 6.21 -25.53
C GLN A 186 7.99 5.15 -25.40
N ILE A 187 7.22 5.16 -24.31
CA ILE A 187 6.08 4.26 -24.12
C ILE A 187 4.95 4.59 -25.09
N ILE A 188 4.63 5.87 -25.28
CA ILE A 188 3.59 6.32 -26.21
C ILE A 188 3.95 5.87 -27.63
N ASP A 189 5.17 6.13 -28.09
CA ASP A 189 5.62 5.75 -29.42
C ASP A 189 5.65 4.22 -29.62
N ASN A 190 6.21 3.49 -28.65
CA ASN A 190 6.39 2.05 -28.81
C ASN A 190 5.16 1.21 -28.49
N THR A 191 4.20 1.75 -27.74
CA THR A 191 3.03 0.98 -27.29
C THR A 191 1.75 1.52 -27.88
N ILE A 192 1.49 2.83 -27.77
CA ILE A 192 0.21 3.40 -28.20
C ILE A 192 0.22 3.62 -29.71
N VAL A 193 1.24 4.31 -30.23
CA VAL A 193 1.34 4.63 -31.67
C VAL A 193 1.48 3.33 -32.48
N LYS A 194 2.37 2.41 -32.08
CA LYS A 194 2.50 1.10 -32.75
C LYS A 194 1.22 0.28 -32.71
N ARG A 195 0.52 0.21 -31.57
CA ARG A 195 -0.71 -0.59 -31.45
C ARG A 195 -1.91 0.02 -32.16
N ILE A 196 -1.93 1.35 -32.35
CA ILE A 196 -2.90 2.02 -33.22
C ILE A 196 -2.52 1.82 -34.70
N ALA A 197 -1.23 1.72 -35.03
CA ALA A 197 -0.77 1.48 -36.39
C ALA A 197 -0.92 0.02 -36.85
N GLU A 198 -0.89 -0.95 -35.94
CA GLU A 198 -0.90 -2.40 -36.25
C GLU A 198 -2.16 -2.91 -36.99
N PRO A 199 -3.41 -2.54 -36.61
CA PRO A 199 -4.60 -3.00 -37.31
C PRO A 199 -4.75 -2.36 -38.69
N LEU A 200 -5.46 -3.04 -39.59
CA LEU A 200 -6.01 -2.43 -40.79
C LEU A 200 -7.06 -1.40 -40.37
N TRP A 201 -6.87 -0.14 -40.76
CA TRP A 201 -7.78 0.97 -40.43
C TRP A 201 -9.06 0.94 -41.26
N GLY A 202 -9.00 0.36 -42.47
CA GLY A 202 -10.14 0.32 -43.38
C GLY A 202 -11.41 -0.26 -42.72
N PRO A 203 -11.42 -1.56 -42.35
CA PRO A 203 -12.65 -2.19 -41.88
C PRO A 203 -13.27 -1.61 -40.60
N PRO A 204 -12.51 -1.19 -39.58
CA PRO A 204 -13.06 -0.50 -38.42
C PRO A 204 -13.70 0.85 -38.76
N ILE A 205 -13.02 1.68 -39.57
CA ILE A 205 -13.54 2.99 -39.98
C ILE A 205 -14.81 2.82 -40.81
N GLY A 206 -14.83 1.84 -41.71
CA GLY A 206 -15.98 1.57 -42.54
C GLY A 206 -17.19 1.10 -41.72
N ARG A 207 -16.98 0.31 -40.66
CA ARG A 207 -18.06 -0.09 -39.72
C ARG A 207 -18.66 1.12 -39.00
N VAL A 208 -17.82 2.00 -38.46
CA VAL A 208 -18.29 3.23 -37.78
C VAL A 208 -19.04 4.12 -38.77
N LEU A 209 -18.53 4.29 -39.99
CA LEU A 209 -19.19 5.08 -41.02
C LEU A 209 -20.53 4.47 -41.42
N ALA A 210 -20.61 3.15 -41.57
CA ALA A 210 -21.86 2.45 -41.87
C ALA A 210 -22.91 2.60 -40.74
N GLU A 211 -22.48 2.54 -39.47
CA GLU A 211 -23.36 2.75 -38.31
C GLU A 211 -23.88 4.20 -38.26
N LEU A 212 -23.01 5.18 -38.46
CA LEU A 212 -23.41 6.59 -38.55
C LEU A 212 -24.37 6.85 -39.72
N ILE A 213 -24.17 6.16 -40.85
CA ILE A 213 -25.04 6.24 -42.03
C ILE A 213 -26.41 5.63 -41.74
N ALA A 214 -26.44 4.46 -41.08
CA ALA A 214 -27.67 3.79 -40.68
C ALA A 214 -28.52 4.63 -39.70
N ASP A 215 -27.85 5.35 -38.80
CA ASP A 215 -28.48 6.30 -37.87
C ASP A 215 -28.85 7.65 -38.51
N ASN A 216 -28.67 7.82 -39.82
CA ASN A 216 -28.90 9.07 -40.56
C ASN A 216 -28.11 10.29 -40.02
N ARG A 217 -26.99 10.07 -39.31
CA ARG A 217 -26.19 11.15 -38.70
C ARG A 217 -25.47 12.00 -39.74
N GLN A 218 -25.17 11.44 -40.90
CA GLN A 218 -24.55 12.11 -42.05
C GLN A 218 -25.43 13.20 -42.66
N LEU A 219 -26.75 13.15 -42.50
CA LEU A 219 -27.66 14.14 -43.10
C LEU A 219 -27.38 15.55 -42.59
N ALA A 220 -27.11 15.72 -41.29
CA ALA A 220 -26.77 17.02 -40.71
C ALA A 220 -25.45 17.59 -41.27
N LEU A 221 -24.49 16.71 -41.59
CA LEU A 221 -23.24 17.12 -42.24
C LEU A 221 -23.50 17.54 -43.69
N LEU A 222 -24.32 16.79 -44.43
CA LEU A 222 -24.72 17.12 -45.79
C LEU A 222 -25.48 18.45 -45.84
N ASP A 223 -26.35 18.73 -44.86
CA ASP A 223 -27.03 20.02 -44.73
C ASP A 223 -26.04 21.16 -44.54
N LEU A 224 -25.07 21.00 -43.62
CA LEU A 224 -24.00 21.98 -43.40
C LEU A 224 -23.15 22.23 -44.65
N LEU A 225 -22.82 21.18 -45.40
CA LEU A 225 -22.06 21.28 -46.63
C LEU A 225 -22.86 21.94 -47.75
N ALA A 226 -24.15 21.60 -47.89
CA ALA A 226 -25.04 22.21 -48.87
C ALA A 226 -25.25 23.71 -48.57
N GLU A 227 -25.42 24.07 -47.30
CA GLU A 227 -25.45 25.45 -46.84
C GLU A 227 -24.16 26.18 -47.24
N ARG A 228 -23.00 25.61 -46.90
CA ARG A 228 -21.71 26.25 -47.20
C ARG A 228 -21.47 26.35 -48.71
N ALA A 229 -21.86 25.35 -49.49
CA ALA A 229 -21.76 25.37 -50.95
C ALA A 229 -22.61 26.49 -51.56
N HIS A 230 -23.83 26.69 -51.05
CA HIS A 230 -24.69 27.78 -51.48
C HIS A 230 -24.12 29.15 -51.11
N GLN A 231 -23.62 29.31 -49.88
CA GLN A 231 -22.95 30.55 -49.46
C GLN A 231 -21.74 30.88 -50.35
N TRP A 232 -20.94 29.87 -50.68
CA TRP A 232 -19.84 30.02 -51.62
C TRP A 232 -20.35 30.42 -53.01
N ALA A 233 -21.43 29.79 -53.50
CA ALA A 233 -22.01 30.12 -54.81
C ALA A 233 -22.49 31.58 -54.88
N LEU A 234 -23.12 32.10 -53.82
CA LEU A 234 -23.52 33.52 -53.74
C LEU A 234 -22.33 34.48 -53.85
N GLY A 235 -21.16 34.11 -53.32
CA GLY A 235 -19.93 34.89 -53.43
C GLY A 235 -19.09 34.59 -54.67
N SER A 236 -19.51 33.66 -55.54
CA SER A 236 -18.68 33.14 -56.62
C SER A 236 -18.64 34.00 -57.88
N GLN A 237 -19.43 35.09 -57.96
CA GLN A 237 -19.60 35.89 -59.17
C GLN A 237 -18.26 36.33 -59.79
N GLU A 238 -17.34 36.86 -58.99
CA GLU A 238 -16.01 37.28 -59.48
C GLU A 238 -15.16 36.10 -60.00
N ILE A 239 -15.29 34.92 -59.38
CA ILE A 239 -14.59 33.70 -59.79
C ILE A 239 -15.15 33.22 -61.13
N VAL A 240 -16.47 33.19 -61.28
CA VAL A 240 -17.16 32.80 -62.52
C VAL A 240 -16.79 33.77 -63.65
N ASP A 241 -16.85 35.08 -63.40
CA ASP A 241 -16.45 36.12 -64.35
C ASP A 241 -15.01 35.90 -64.83
N LYS A 242 -14.08 35.65 -63.90
CA LYS A 242 -12.67 35.41 -64.23
C LYS A 242 -12.49 34.13 -65.07
N VAL A 243 -13.07 33.01 -64.66
CA VAL A 243 -12.93 31.72 -65.37
C VAL A 243 -13.53 31.79 -66.78
N VAL A 244 -14.70 32.42 -66.93
CA VAL A 244 -15.35 32.59 -68.24
C VAL A 244 -14.52 33.50 -69.12
N MET A 245 -13.93 34.58 -68.59
CA MET A 245 -13.05 35.47 -69.36
C MET A 245 -11.72 34.81 -69.76
N GLU A 246 -11.13 33.97 -68.91
CA GLU A 246 -9.87 33.25 -69.19
C GLU A 246 -10.05 32.11 -70.21
N GLN A 247 -11.19 31.40 -70.17
CA GLN A 247 -11.46 30.27 -71.07
C GLN A 247 -12.28 30.65 -72.31
N ALA A 248 -12.72 31.90 -72.43
CA ALA A 248 -13.49 32.35 -73.60
C ALA A 248 -12.65 32.25 -74.88
N PRO A 249 -13.21 31.70 -75.98
CA PRO A 249 -12.55 31.70 -77.27
C PRO A 249 -12.23 33.11 -77.75
N GLN A 250 -11.07 33.31 -78.40
CA GLN A 250 -10.63 34.63 -78.87
C GLN A 250 -11.57 35.28 -79.90
N TRP A 251 -12.41 34.48 -80.57
CA TRP A 251 -13.39 34.94 -81.55
C TRP A 251 -14.74 35.39 -80.91
N ALA A 252 -14.96 35.12 -79.62
CA ALA A 252 -16.22 35.43 -78.94
C ALA A 252 -16.28 36.90 -78.48
N PRO A 253 -17.34 37.65 -78.84
CA PRO A 253 -17.50 39.03 -78.39
C PRO A 253 -17.63 39.14 -76.86
N LYS A 254 -17.05 40.18 -76.26
CA LYS A 254 -17.07 40.41 -74.80
C LYS A 254 -18.48 40.41 -74.18
N PHE A 255 -19.48 40.91 -74.91
CA PHE A 255 -20.87 40.93 -74.43
C PHE A 255 -21.44 39.51 -74.25
N VAL A 256 -21.05 38.55 -75.10
CA VAL A 256 -21.49 37.15 -75.00
C VAL A 256 -20.89 36.50 -73.75
N ASN A 257 -19.62 36.80 -73.45
CA ASN A 257 -18.94 36.28 -72.27
C ASN A 257 -19.56 36.79 -70.96
N ILE A 258 -19.97 38.07 -70.92
CA ILE A 258 -20.66 38.66 -69.78
C ILE A 258 -22.03 37.99 -69.56
N LEU A 259 -22.82 37.83 -70.63
CA LEU A 259 -24.12 37.16 -70.55
C LEU A 259 -24.00 35.68 -70.16
N LEU A 260 -22.97 35.00 -70.66
CA LEU A 260 -22.69 33.61 -70.30
C LEU A 260 -22.28 33.50 -68.82
N SER A 261 -21.43 34.40 -68.33
CA SER A 261 -21.03 34.44 -66.93
C SER A 261 -22.21 34.67 -66.00
N GLU A 262 -23.06 35.66 -66.31
CA GLU A 262 -24.25 35.94 -65.51
C GLU A 262 -25.22 34.75 -65.50
N LYS A 263 -25.38 34.06 -66.63
CA LYS A 263 -26.20 32.85 -66.72
C LYS A 263 -25.62 31.69 -65.89
N ILE A 264 -24.32 31.44 -65.98
CA ILE A 264 -23.63 30.37 -65.22
C ILE A 264 -23.73 30.64 -63.73
N TYR A 265 -23.47 31.89 -63.31
CA TYR A 265 -23.60 32.29 -61.91
C TYR A 265 -25.02 32.06 -61.40
N ARG A 266 -26.03 32.51 -62.14
CA ARG A 266 -27.44 32.34 -61.76
C ARG A 266 -27.82 30.86 -61.64
N GLU A 267 -27.43 30.04 -62.60
CA GLU A 267 -27.70 28.60 -62.60
C GLU A 267 -26.97 27.89 -61.44
N LEU A 268 -25.73 28.29 -61.13
CA LEU A 268 -24.95 27.74 -60.02
C LEU A 268 -25.59 28.08 -58.65
N VAL A 269 -26.03 29.32 -58.47
CA VAL A 269 -26.73 29.75 -57.25
C VAL A 269 -28.07 29.04 -57.12
N GLU A 270 -28.84 28.93 -58.20
CA GLU A 270 -30.13 28.24 -58.21
C GLU A 270 -29.97 26.74 -57.94
N PHE A 271 -28.98 26.09 -58.56
CA PHE A 271 -28.66 24.69 -58.34
C PHE A 271 -28.27 24.43 -56.88
N THR A 272 -27.36 25.23 -56.32
CA THR A 272 -26.95 25.07 -54.91
C THR A 272 -28.09 25.38 -53.93
N TRP A 273 -28.99 26.31 -54.27
CA TRP A 273 -30.21 26.54 -53.50
C TRP A 273 -31.13 25.32 -53.52
N LYS A 274 -31.34 24.69 -54.68
CA LYS A 274 -32.13 23.45 -54.82
C LYS A 274 -31.51 22.31 -54.00
N VAL A 275 -30.19 22.11 -54.11
CA VAL A 275 -29.46 21.10 -53.31
C VAL A 275 -29.61 21.35 -51.80
N ARG A 276 -29.60 22.61 -51.35
CA ARG A 276 -29.77 22.98 -49.94
C ARG A 276 -31.21 22.80 -49.45
N SER A 277 -32.19 23.23 -50.23
CA SER A 277 -33.59 23.35 -49.80
C SER A 277 -34.41 22.07 -49.98
N ASP A 278 -34.02 21.19 -50.89
CA ASP A 278 -34.71 19.93 -51.16
C ASP A 278 -33.90 18.74 -50.59
N PRO A 279 -34.40 18.06 -49.53
CA PRO A 279 -33.78 16.86 -48.99
C PRO A 279 -33.69 15.68 -49.97
N GLU A 280 -34.60 15.59 -50.94
CA GLU A 280 -34.65 14.50 -51.92
C GLU A 280 -33.90 14.83 -53.22
N HIS A 281 -33.16 15.95 -53.25
CA HIS A 281 -32.40 16.35 -54.43
C HIS A 281 -31.42 15.26 -54.88
N GLU A 282 -31.32 15.01 -56.20
CA GLU A 282 -30.54 13.91 -56.77
C GLU A 282 -29.08 13.88 -56.29
N VAL A 283 -28.47 15.06 -56.12
CA VAL A 283 -27.09 15.22 -55.60
C VAL A 283 -26.96 14.74 -54.16
N ARG A 284 -27.95 15.02 -53.30
CA ARG A 284 -27.94 14.57 -51.89
C ARG A 284 -28.05 13.05 -51.83
N LEU A 285 -28.96 12.48 -52.62
CA LEU A 285 -29.13 11.03 -52.73
C LEU A 285 -27.88 10.37 -53.31
N ALA A 286 -27.25 10.97 -54.31
CA ALA A 286 -25.98 10.49 -54.87
C ALA A 286 -24.83 10.55 -53.85
N ALA A 287 -24.72 11.64 -53.09
CA ALA A 287 -23.73 11.77 -52.01
C ALA A 287 -23.95 10.71 -50.92
N ASN A 288 -25.20 10.45 -50.54
CA ASN A 288 -25.51 9.41 -49.55
C ASN A 288 -25.15 8.00 -50.06
N ARG A 289 -25.55 7.66 -51.30
CA ARG A 289 -25.17 6.39 -51.93
C ARG A 289 -23.65 6.23 -52.02
N PHE A 290 -22.94 7.29 -52.38
CA PHE A 290 -21.48 7.28 -52.40
C PHE A 290 -20.90 7.00 -51.01
N LEU A 291 -21.42 7.61 -49.95
CA LEU A 291 -20.96 7.36 -48.58
C LEU A 291 -21.24 5.91 -48.14
N GLU A 292 -22.39 5.35 -48.52
CA GLU A 292 -22.74 3.94 -48.27
C GLU A 292 -21.80 2.98 -48.99
N GLU A 293 -21.54 3.21 -50.27
CA GLU A 293 -20.60 2.42 -51.07
C GLU A 293 -19.18 2.56 -50.53
N PHE A 294 -18.74 3.77 -50.22
CA PHE A 294 -17.44 4.03 -49.62
C PHE A 294 -17.27 3.32 -48.28
N ALA A 295 -18.29 3.34 -47.41
CA ALA A 295 -18.26 2.62 -46.14
C ALA A 295 -18.17 1.09 -46.32
N ARG A 296 -18.83 0.56 -47.35
CA ARG A 296 -18.76 -0.86 -47.72
C ARG A 296 -17.39 -1.24 -48.29
N ASP A 297 -16.88 -0.46 -49.23
CA ASP A 297 -15.60 -0.70 -49.89
C ASP A 297 -14.44 -0.64 -48.88
N LEU A 298 -14.52 0.28 -47.92
CA LEU A 298 -13.55 0.38 -46.84
C LEU A 298 -13.53 -0.87 -45.92
N GLN A 299 -14.60 -1.66 -45.91
CA GLN A 299 -14.72 -2.91 -45.15
C GLN A 299 -14.36 -4.16 -45.93
N PHE A 300 -14.74 -4.23 -47.21
CA PHE A 300 -14.73 -5.47 -47.99
C PHE A 300 -13.91 -5.41 -49.28
N ASP A 301 -13.57 -4.22 -49.79
CA ASP A 301 -12.75 -4.09 -51.00
C ASP A 301 -11.27 -3.95 -50.66
N ASP A 302 -10.48 -4.94 -51.08
CA ASP A 302 -9.04 -4.98 -50.88
C ASP A 302 -8.32 -3.77 -51.50
N ALA A 303 -8.80 -3.23 -52.62
CA ALA A 303 -8.16 -2.08 -53.26
C ALA A 303 -8.36 -0.80 -52.44
N MET A 304 -9.58 -0.58 -51.94
CA MET A 304 -9.91 0.55 -51.08
C MET A 304 -9.23 0.45 -49.70
N ILE A 305 -9.22 -0.74 -49.08
CA ILE A 305 -8.48 -0.98 -47.84
C ILE A 305 -7.00 -0.62 -48.03
N LYS A 306 -6.35 -1.08 -49.12
CA LYS A 306 -4.95 -0.71 -49.42
C LYS A 306 -4.75 0.79 -49.59
N LYS A 307 -5.71 1.52 -50.15
CA LYS A 307 -5.64 3.00 -50.23
C LYS A 307 -5.71 3.63 -48.83
N ALA A 308 -6.61 3.16 -47.97
CA ALA A 308 -6.71 3.61 -46.58
C ALA A 308 -5.41 3.34 -45.81
N GLU A 309 -4.79 2.17 -46.01
CA GLU A 309 -3.50 1.83 -45.39
C GLU A 309 -2.35 2.73 -45.86
N ARG A 310 -2.34 3.16 -47.12
CA ARG A 310 -1.35 4.14 -47.60
C ARG A 310 -1.55 5.50 -46.94
N VAL A 311 -2.79 5.95 -46.81
CA VAL A 311 -3.10 7.22 -46.10
C VAL A 311 -2.68 7.09 -44.63
N LYS A 312 -2.97 5.97 -43.97
CA LYS A 312 -2.47 5.65 -42.62
C LYS A 312 -0.96 5.80 -42.55
N ALA A 313 -0.21 5.16 -43.45
CA ALA A 313 1.25 5.22 -43.44
C ALA A 313 1.80 6.64 -43.64
N GLN A 314 1.16 7.45 -44.49
CA GLN A 314 1.53 8.85 -44.71
C GLN A 314 1.24 9.74 -43.50
N VAL A 315 0.16 9.46 -42.77
CA VAL A 315 -0.23 10.16 -41.56
C VAL A 315 0.74 9.77 -40.43
N MET A 316 0.86 8.47 -40.12
CA MET A 316 1.69 7.95 -39.04
C MET A 316 3.20 8.18 -39.23
N GLY A 317 3.66 8.38 -40.46
CA GLY A 317 5.08 8.66 -40.76
C GLY A 317 5.52 10.11 -40.56
N ARG A 318 4.60 11.01 -40.17
CA ARG A 318 4.91 12.42 -39.94
C ARG A 318 5.37 12.64 -38.50
N GLU A 319 6.54 13.28 -38.33
CA GLU A 319 7.05 13.74 -37.02
C GLU A 319 6.02 14.60 -36.25
N GLU A 320 5.14 15.28 -36.98
CA GLU A 320 4.03 16.07 -36.46
C GLU A 320 3.09 15.27 -35.53
N ILE A 321 2.91 13.96 -35.76
CA ILE A 321 2.01 13.12 -34.93
C ILE A 321 2.69 12.70 -33.63
N THR A 322 3.96 12.31 -33.70
CA THR A 322 4.75 12.01 -32.51
C THR A 322 4.87 13.25 -31.63
N GLY A 323 5.21 14.41 -32.22
CA GLY A 323 5.28 15.68 -31.48
C GLY A 323 3.94 16.13 -30.88
N LEU A 324 2.81 15.80 -31.51
CA LEU A 324 1.48 16.06 -30.93
C LEU A 324 1.25 15.23 -29.66
N ALA A 325 1.70 13.97 -29.65
CA ALA A 325 1.55 13.11 -28.48
C ALA A 325 2.41 13.60 -27.31
N GLU A 326 3.66 14.02 -27.58
CA GLU A 326 4.53 14.65 -26.57
C GLU A 326 3.92 15.93 -26.01
N ALA A 327 3.44 16.82 -26.88
CA ALA A 327 2.80 18.07 -26.47
C ALA A 327 1.53 17.82 -25.62
N THR A 328 0.75 16.80 -26.00
CA THR A 328 -0.44 16.38 -25.26
C THR A 328 -0.07 15.84 -23.88
N TRP A 329 0.98 15.02 -23.79
CA TRP A 329 1.48 14.51 -22.51
C TRP A 329 1.93 15.66 -21.59
N ARG A 330 2.73 16.59 -22.10
CA ARG A 330 3.21 17.75 -21.31
C ARG A 330 2.05 18.62 -20.84
N ALA A 331 1.05 18.85 -21.70
CA ALA A 331 -0.17 19.58 -21.33
C ALA A 331 -0.98 18.84 -20.24
N ALA A 332 -1.17 17.53 -20.40
CA ALA A 332 -1.89 16.69 -19.44
C ALA A 332 -1.17 16.63 -18.08
N LYS A 333 0.15 16.41 -18.09
CA LYS A 333 1.00 16.41 -16.88
C LYS A 333 0.87 17.72 -16.12
N ARG A 334 0.94 18.86 -16.82
CA ARG A 334 0.76 20.19 -16.21
C ARG A 334 -0.62 20.32 -15.57
N LEU A 335 -1.68 19.98 -16.29
CA LEU A 335 -3.06 20.06 -15.80
C LEU A 335 -3.30 19.15 -14.57
N ILE A 336 -2.74 17.94 -14.58
CA ILE A 336 -2.83 17.00 -13.47
C ILE A 336 -2.14 17.55 -12.23
N LEU A 337 -0.92 18.09 -12.38
CA LEU A 337 -0.15 18.66 -11.27
C LEU A 337 -0.84 19.91 -10.71
N GLU A 338 -1.30 20.81 -11.56
CA GLU A 338 -2.03 22.02 -11.16
C GLU A 338 -3.34 21.68 -10.43
N SER A 339 -4.10 20.72 -10.95
CA SER A 339 -5.33 20.23 -10.32
C SER A 339 -5.07 19.46 -9.02
N ALA A 340 -3.92 18.82 -8.89
CA ALA A 340 -3.52 18.14 -7.65
C ALA A 340 -3.12 19.13 -6.56
N ASP A 341 -2.55 20.29 -6.92
CA ASP A 341 -2.11 21.31 -5.95
C ASP A 341 -3.27 22.19 -5.45
N ASP A 342 -4.25 22.53 -6.29
CA ASP A 342 -5.40 23.37 -5.91
C ASP A 342 -6.38 22.64 -4.96
N PRO A 343 -6.61 23.11 -3.72
CA PRO A 343 -7.57 22.52 -2.79
C PRO A 343 -9.02 22.52 -3.28
N ASN A 344 -9.38 23.45 -4.16
CA ASN A 344 -10.74 23.61 -4.70
C ASN A 344 -10.89 22.97 -6.08
N SER A 345 -9.90 22.21 -6.56
CA SER A 345 -9.94 21.65 -7.90
C SER A 345 -11.13 20.71 -8.10
N THR A 346 -11.68 20.72 -9.32
CA THR A 346 -12.75 19.78 -9.71
C THR A 346 -12.30 18.33 -9.53
N LEU A 347 -11.01 18.05 -9.77
CA LEU A 347 -10.42 16.73 -9.57
C LEU A 347 -10.48 16.30 -8.10
N ARG A 348 -9.99 17.13 -7.16
CA ARG A 348 -10.00 16.79 -5.72
C ARG A 348 -11.41 16.64 -5.19
N ARG A 349 -12.33 17.55 -5.55
CA ARG A 349 -13.74 17.43 -5.17
C ARG A 349 -14.33 16.13 -5.71
N LYS A 350 -14.06 15.79 -6.98
CA LYS A 350 -14.63 14.59 -7.59
C LYS A 350 -14.04 13.30 -7.00
N VAL A 351 -12.75 13.29 -6.67
CA VAL A 351 -12.11 12.20 -5.94
C VAL A 351 -12.75 12.05 -4.55
N GLY A 352 -12.95 13.14 -3.82
CA GLY A 352 -13.64 13.12 -2.52
C GLY A 352 -15.06 12.57 -2.62
N GLU A 353 -15.86 13.06 -3.57
CA GLU A 353 -17.21 12.54 -3.83
C GLU A 353 -17.21 11.05 -4.17
N ASN A 354 -16.30 10.60 -5.04
CA ASN A 354 -16.20 9.20 -5.43
C ASN A 354 -15.77 8.30 -4.26
N VAL A 355 -14.82 8.78 -3.44
CA VAL A 355 -14.38 8.10 -2.21
C VAL A 355 -15.54 7.97 -1.23
N GLN A 356 -16.31 9.05 -1.04
CA GLN A 356 -17.48 9.04 -0.17
C GLN A 356 -18.55 8.07 -0.67
N GLN A 357 -18.91 8.14 -1.95
CA GLN A 357 -19.88 7.23 -2.58
C GLN A 357 -19.44 5.77 -2.49
N LEU A 358 -18.14 5.50 -2.68
CA LEU A 358 -17.58 4.17 -2.51
C LEU A 358 -17.68 3.69 -1.05
N GLY A 359 -17.41 4.58 -0.09
CA GLY A 359 -17.57 4.32 1.33
C GLY A 359 -19.01 4.01 1.74
N GLU A 360 -19.96 4.81 1.25
CA GLU A 360 -21.40 4.60 1.44
C GLU A 360 -21.84 3.25 0.87
N ARG A 361 -21.41 2.90 -0.34
CA ARG A 361 -21.69 1.58 -0.93
C ARG A 361 -21.08 0.45 -0.11
N LEU A 362 -19.82 0.56 0.33
CA LEU A 362 -19.20 -0.45 1.20
C LEU A 362 -19.94 -0.63 2.54
N ARG A 363 -20.52 0.45 3.08
CA ARG A 363 -21.28 0.45 4.33
C ARG A 363 -22.69 -0.13 4.18
N ASP A 364 -23.35 0.11 3.05
CA ASP A 364 -24.78 -0.16 2.88
C ASP A 364 -25.06 -1.39 1.98
N ASP A 365 -24.18 -1.70 1.02
CA ASP A 365 -24.29 -2.85 0.11
C ASP A 365 -23.49 -4.05 0.66
N ALA A 366 -24.21 -5.08 1.09
CA ALA A 366 -23.63 -6.32 1.61
C ALA A 366 -22.96 -7.19 0.52
N GLU A 367 -23.46 -7.17 -0.73
CA GLU A 367 -22.90 -7.95 -1.82
C GLU A 367 -21.55 -7.37 -2.26
N MET A 368 -21.49 -6.04 -2.40
CA MET A 368 -20.23 -5.34 -2.69
C MET A 368 -19.20 -5.59 -1.59
N ARG A 369 -19.62 -5.54 -0.32
CA ARG A 369 -18.73 -5.82 0.82
C ARG A 369 -18.18 -7.24 0.78
N ALA A 370 -19.02 -8.24 0.52
CA ALA A 370 -18.58 -9.63 0.41
C ALA A 370 -17.55 -9.84 -0.72
N LYS A 371 -17.70 -9.14 -1.86
CA LYS A 371 -16.71 -9.16 -2.95
C LYS A 371 -15.37 -8.58 -2.51
N VAL A 372 -15.39 -7.45 -1.82
CA VAL A 372 -14.17 -6.79 -1.31
C VAL A 372 -13.50 -7.61 -0.22
N ASP A 373 -14.26 -8.15 0.73
CA ASP A 373 -13.75 -9.08 1.75
C ASP A 373 -13.10 -10.31 1.09
N GLY A 374 -13.70 -10.87 0.04
CA GLY A 374 -13.10 -11.96 -0.73
C GLY A 374 -11.79 -11.59 -1.45
N TRP A 375 -11.66 -10.35 -1.94
CA TRP A 375 -10.39 -9.86 -2.51
C TRP A 375 -9.33 -9.68 -1.44
N ILE A 376 -9.69 -9.08 -0.29
CA ILE A 376 -8.79 -8.91 0.85
C ILE A 376 -8.32 -10.27 1.36
N ASP A 377 -9.22 -11.22 1.52
CA ASP A 377 -8.91 -12.58 1.98
C ASP A 377 -7.89 -13.27 1.07
N ARG A 378 -8.10 -13.21 -0.26
CA ARG A 378 -7.14 -13.75 -1.24
C ARG A 378 -5.78 -13.04 -1.14
N GLY A 379 -5.77 -11.71 -1.02
CA GLY A 379 -4.55 -10.92 -0.87
C GLY A 379 -3.79 -11.28 0.40
N VAL A 380 -4.48 -11.39 1.54
CA VAL A 380 -3.90 -11.76 2.83
C VAL A 380 -3.33 -13.17 2.78
N ARG A 381 -4.06 -14.15 2.23
CA ARG A 381 -3.56 -15.53 2.06
C ARG A 381 -2.30 -15.56 1.22
N TYR A 382 -2.28 -14.82 0.11
CA TYR A 382 -1.11 -14.70 -0.75
C TYR A 382 0.08 -14.06 -0.03
N LEU A 383 -0.14 -12.95 0.69
CA LEU A 383 0.92 -12.28 1.44
C LEU A 383 1.49 -13.17 2.53
N VAL A 384 0.63 -13.84 3.29
CA VAL A 384 1.07 -14.75 4.36
C VAL A 384 1.82 -15.95 3.77
N ALA A 385 1.32 -16.57 2.70
CA ALA A 385 1.99 -17.72 2.08
C ALA A 385 3.38 -17.38 1.53
N ASN A 386 3.58 -16.17 0.98
CA ASN A 386 4.84 -15.77 0.37
C ASN A 386 5.81 -15.06 1.32
N TYR A 387 5.30 -14.35 2.33
CA TYR A 387 6.11 -13.45 3.18
C TYR A 387 6.11 -13.82 4.67
N ALA A 388 5.35 -14.83 5.13
CA ALA A 388 5.42 -15.26 6.53
C ALA A 388 6.85 -15.66 6.94
N GLY A 389 7.64 -16.22 6.01
CA GLY A 389 9.04 -16.55 6.23
C GLY A 389 9.89 -15.34 6.63
N GLU A 390 9.69 -14.18 5.99
CA GLU A 390 10.41 -12.95 6.31
C GLU A 390 10.09 -12.45 7.72
N ILE A 391 8.82 -12.53 8.14
CA ILE A 391 8.40 -12.14 9.50
C ILE A 391 9.00 -13.08 10.55
N THR A 392 9.04 -14.39 10.29
CA THR A 392 9.68 -15.35 11.21
C THR A 392 11.19 -15.15 11.31
N THR A 393 11.82 -14.72 10.21
CA THR A 393 13.24 -14.38 10.15
C THR A 393 13.51 -13.14 10.99
N LEU A 394 12.66 -12.11 10.91
CA LEU A 394 12.77 -10.91 11.76
C LEU A 394 12.76 -11.23 13.27
N VAL A 395 11.91 -12.15 13.71
CA VAL A 395 11.89 -12.62 15.12
C VAL A 395 13.19 -13.32 15.48
N THR A 396 13.66 -14.22 14.62
CA THR A 396 14.89 -14.99 14.83
C THR A 396 16.12 -14.07 14.88
N ASP A 397 16.24 -13.13 13.93
CA ASP A 397 17.31 -12.15 13.84
C ASP A 397 17.33 -11.19 15.04
N THR A 398 16.16 -10.81 15.53
CA THR A 398 16.04 -9.93 16.70
C THR A 398 16.58 -10.62 17.95
N VAL A 399 16.26 -11.91 18.14
CA VAL A 399 16.79 -12.71 19.26
C VAL A 399 18.29 -13.00 19.07
N ALA A 400 18.73 -13.22 17.83
CA ALA A 400 20.15 -13.43 17.51
C ALA A 400 21.00 -12.19 17.83
N LYS A 401 20.47 -10.99 17.62
CA LYS A 401 21.13 -9.70 17.93
C LYS A 401 21.29 -9.42 19.43
N TRP A 402 20.46 -10.01 20.30
CA TRP A 402 20.64 -9.85 21.74
C TRP A 402 21.89 -10.58 22.22
N ASP A 403 22.69 -9.89 23.03
CA ASP A 403 23.75 -10.58 23.76
C ASP A 403 23.13 -11.64 24.70
N ALA A 404 23.85 -12.73 24.88
CA ALA A 404 23.38 -13.88 25.65
C ALA A 404 23.05 -13.50 27.10
N GLU A 405 23.74 -12.51 27.67
CA GLU A 405 23.46 -12.00 29.01
C GLU A 405 22.18 -11.17 29.07
N GLU A 406 21.94 -10.34 28.04
CA GLU A 406 20.71 -9.55 27.92
C GLU A 406 19.49 -10.45 27.74
N ALA A 407 19.57 -11.44 26.84
CA ALA A 407 18.51 -12.41 26.60
C ALA A 407 18.17 -13.20 27.88
N SER A 408 19.20 -13.71 28.57
CA SER A 408 19.01 -14.42 29.84
C SER A 408 18.34 -13.55 30.90
N LYS A 409 18.74 -12.27 31.03
CA LYS A 409 18.16 -11.34 32.01
C LYS A 409 16.70 -11.01 31.70
N LYS A 410 16.34 -10.83 30.42
CA LYS A 410 14.96 -10.59 29.99
C LYS A 410 14.08 -11.81 30.26
N ILE A 411 14.56 -13.01 29.98
CA ILE A 411 13.80 -14.24 30.28
C ILE A 411 13.67 -14.43 31.79
N GLU A 412 14.76 -14.27 32.55
CA GLU A 412 14.74 -14.33 34.03
C GLU A 412 13.74 -13.33 34.63
N LEU A 413 13.56 -12.16 34.03
CA LEU A 413 12.57 -11.18 34.46
C LEU A 413 11.13 -11.64 34.28
N GLN A 414 10.85 -12.42 33.24
CA GLN A 414 9.49 -12.90 32.95
C GLN A 414 9.12 -14.12 33.79
N VAL A 415 10.04 -15.07 33.98
CA VAL A 415 9.75 -16.35 34.67
C VAL A 415 10.35 -16.46 36.07
N GLY A 416 11.23 -15.53 36.47
CA GLY A 416 12.05 -15.67 37.66
C GLY A 416 11.25 -15.68 38.97
N ARG A 417 10.10 -15.00 39.03
CA ARG A 417 9.21 -15.01 40.20
C ARG A 417 8.70 -16.43 40.46
N ASP A 418 8.19 -17.08 39.42
CA ASP A 418 7.59 -18.41 39.54
C ASP A 418 8.68 -19.47 39.82
N LEU A 419 9.90 -19.27 39.31
CA LEU A 419 11.05 -20.09 39.67
C LEU A 419 11.49 -19.93 41.14
N GLN A 420 11.32 -18.76 41.76
CA GLN A 420 11.62 -18.62 43.20
C GLN A 420 10.62 -19.37 44.09
N PHE A 421 9.38 -19.59 43.64
CA PHE A 421 8.42 -20.41 44.38
C PHE A 421 8.88 -21.86 44.49
N ILE A 422 9.52 -22.41 43.45
CA ILE A 422 10.13 -23.74 43.51
C ILE A 422 11.13 -23.81 44.66
N ARG A 423 11.99 -22.80 44.83
CA ARG A 423 12.99 -22.75 45.92
C ARG A 423 12.37 -22.62 47.31
N ILE A 424 11.31 -21.83 47.44
CA ILE A 424 10.55 -21.70 48.70
C ILE A 424 9.95 -23.06 49.07
N ASN A 425 9.28 -23.68 48.10
CA ASN A 425 8.70 -25.02 48.26
C ASN A 425 9.77 -26.07 48.56
N GLY A 426 10.94 -25.99 47.92
CA GLY A 426 12.09 -26.87 48.18
C GLY A 426 12.57 -26.81 49.63
N THR A 427 12.57 -25.61 50.23
CA THR A 427 12.88 -25.45 51.66
C THR A 427 11.84 -26.14 52.54
N VAL A 428 10.56 -25.93 52.26
CA VAL A 428 9.44 -26.43 53.08
C VAL A 428 9.30 -27.95 52.94
N VAL A 429 9.28 -28.45 51.70
CA VAL A 429 9.17 -29.88 51.39
C VAL A 429 10.42 -30.60 51.87
N GLY A 430 11.61 -30.03 51.67
CA GLY A 430 12.85 -30.57 52.21
C GLY A 430 12.80 -30.71 53.72
N ALA A 431 12.30 -29.70 54.43
CA ALA A 431 12.18 -29.74 55.88
C ALA A 431 11.18 -30.78 56.39
N LEU A 432 10.03 -30.91 55.73
CA LEU A 432 9.05 -31.94 56.04
C LEU A 432 9.61 -33.35 55.77
N ALA A 433 10.30 -33.54 54.64
CA ALA A 433 10.94 -34.81 54.32
C ALA A 433 12.02 -35.17 55.34
N GLY A 434 12.88 -34.23 55.72
CA GLY A 434 13.88 -34.44 56.77
C GLY A 434 13.27 -34.82 58.12
N LEU A 435 12.17 -34.15 58.50
CA LEU A 435 11.43 -34.47 59.72
C LEU A 435 10.87 -35.89 59.69
N VAL A 436 10.23 -36.27 58.58
CA VAL A 436 9.64 -37.61 58.41
C VAL A 436 10.74 -38.68 58.42
N ILE A 437 11.82 -38.48 57.67
CA ILE A 437 12.95 -39.41 57.60
C ILE A 437 13.57 -39.59 59.00
N TYR A 438 13.77 -38.48 59.73
CA TYR A 438 14.31 -38.53 61.08
C TYR A 438 13.37 -39.24 62.07
N THR A 439 12.07 -38.95 61.99
CA THR A 439 11.05 -39.59 62.84
C THR A 439 11.03 -41.10 62.62
N VAL A 440 11.03 -41.55 61.36
CA VAL A 440 11.07 -42.97 61.00
C VAL A 440 12.38 -43.60 61.44
N SER A 441 13.52 -42.93 61.21
CA SER A 441 14.84 -43.42 61.62
C SER A 441 14.94 -43.59 63.13
N HIS A 442 14.40 -42.64 63.91
CA HIS A 442 14.43 -42.67 65.36
C HIS A 442 13.51 -43.76 65.93
N LEU A 443 12.36 -44.01 65.30
CA LEU A 443 11.46 -45.11 65.66
C LEU A 443 12.05 -46.50 65.35
N LEU A 444 12.81 -46.63 64.26
CA LEU A 444 13.42 -47.89 63.84
C LEU A 444 14.73 -48.20 64.56
N PHE A 445 15.50 -47.18 64.93
CA PHE A 445 16.79 -47.31 65.61
C PHE A 445 16.86 -46.43 66.86
N PRO A 446 16.13 -46.78 67.94
CA PRO A 446 16.22 -46.07 69.20
C PRO A 446 17.56 -46.42 69.88
N GLY A 447 18.53 -45.51 69.80
CA GLY A 447 19.86 -45.65 70.39
C GLY A 447 20.34 -44.34 70.97
#